data_AF-A0A815A6J9-F1
#
_entry.id   AF-A0A815A6J9-F1
#
_cell.length_a   1.000
_cell.length_b   1.000
_cell.length_c   1.000
_cell.angle_alpha   90.00
_cell.angle_beta   90.00
_cell.angle_gamma   90.00
#
_symmetry.space_group_name_H-M   'P 1'
#
loop_
_entity.id
_entity.type
_entity.pdbx_description
1 polymer ?
#
loop_
_entity_poly.entity_id
_entity_poly.type
_entity_poly.pdbx_seq_one_letter_code
_entity_poly.pdbx_strand_id
1 'polypeptide(L)'
;MLIGKLYRRLKRKRLSKEEQFRIELTQEERVLLRASDPNSAEMLYVRNLFRSADKRPRSDALIARLIPKFIYEWRDDFHFSSRVLCVYSSICLLLFFIAIHVCIETIPYLHAFQGTLQQFVQHISSSNKVHGNTNEVKEQTSLFIVPQLVRPFILAVATTAIIIIIHLLALLANIRRNLFQSFRGDCCEIPRRQRSKYVSYATDYSPLGRQLESFDAGFKAYCGFIHTECAHRHPVMLVFASHLLSQVKLKQAVG
;
A
#
# COMPACT_ATOMS: atom_id res chain seq x y z
N MET A 1 52.43 26.10 7.58
CA MET A 1 51.29 27.04 7.74
C MET A 1 50.66 27.52 6.42
N LEU A 2 51.40 27.56 5.29
CA LEU A 2 50.90 28.02 3.98
C LEU A 2 49.88 27.08 3.30
N ILE A 3 50.06 25.76 3.43
CA ILE A 3 49.19 24.74 2.80
C ILE A 3 47.74 24.86 3.30
N GLY A 4 47.54 25.14 4.59
CA GLY A 4 46.22 25.32 5.19
C GLY A 4 45.47 26.59 4.75
N LYS A 5 46.20 27.65 4.34
CA LYS A 5 45.60 28.87 3.77
C LYS A 5 45.21 28.65 2.30
N LEU A 6 46.02 27.92 1.54
CA LEU A 6 45.73 27.57 0.15
C LEU A 6 44.50 26.65 0.05
N TYR A 7 44.44 25.63 0.89
CA TYR A 7 43.30 24.71 0.99
C TYR A 7 41.99 25.44 1.32
N ARG A 8 42.02 26.38 2.27
CA ARG A 8 40.85 27.19 2.63
C ARG A 8 40.39 28.12 1.50
N ARG A 9 41.31 28.71 0.74
CA ARG A 9 40.97 29.54 -0.44
C ARG A 9 40.37 28.70 -1.57
N LEU A 10 40.92 27.52 -1.85
CA LEU A 10 40.37 26.59 -2.83
C LEU A 10 38.97 26.10 -2.42
N LYS A 11 38.78 25.75 -1.14
CA LYS A 11 37.47 25.32 -0.62
C LYS A 11 36.40 26.42 -0.73
N ARG A 12 36.74 27.68 -0.45
CA ARG A 12 35.82 28.82 -0.62
C ARG A 12 35.46 29.08 -2.09
N LYS A 13 36.43 28.99 -3.01
CA LYS A 13 36.15 29.11 -4.45
C LYS A 13 35.26 27.97 -4.96
N ARG A 14 35.42 26.77 -4.40
CA ARG A 14 34.58 25.61 -4.74
C ARG A 14 33.14 25.78 -4.23
N LEU A 15 32.97 26.22 -2.98
CA LEU A 15 31.66 26.51 -2.40
C LEU A 15 30.91 27.60 -3.17
N SER A 16 31.60 28.69 -3.53
CA SER A 16 31.00 29.80 -4.29
C SER A 16 30.58 29.37 -5.70
N LYS A 17 31.33 28.46 -6.35
CA LYS A 17 30.94 27.88 -7.64
C LYS A 17 29.78 26.89 -7.50
N GLU A 18 29.71 26.09 -6.44
CA GLU A 18 28.55 25.22 -6.14
C GLU A 18 27.27 26.02 -5.84
N GLU A 19 27.39 27.15 -5.16
CA GLU A 19 26.27 28.05 -4.89
C GLU A 19 25.78 28.76 -6.16
N GLN A 20 26.69 29.25 -7.01
CA GLN A 20 26.33 29.79 -8.33
C GLN A 20 25.69 28.73 -9.23
N PHE A 21 26.23 27.51 -9.22
CA PHE A 21 25.65 26.35 -9.90
C PHE A 21 24.21 26.06 -9.44
N ARG A 22 23.91 26.25 -8.15
CA ARG A 22 22.56 26.05 -7.60
C ARG A 22 21.54 27.10 -8.04
N ILE A 23 21.99 28.30 -8.42
CA ILE A 23 21.13 29.45 -8.76
C ILE A 23 20.64 29.39 -10.21
N GLU A 24 21.42 28.82 -11.15
CA GLU A 24 21.05 28.74 -12.58
C GLU A 24 20.29 27.47 -12.99
N LEU A 25 20.05 26.54 -12.06
CA LEU A 25 19.34 25.30 -12.39
C LEU A 25 17.84 25.54 -12.57
N THR A 26 17.35 25.08 -13.72
CA THR A 26 15.92 24.94 -13.97
C THR A 26 15.29 24.01 -12.93
N GLN A 27 13.98 24.13 -12.73
CA GLN A 27 13.27 23.31 -11.74
C GLN A 27 13.40 21.81 -12.04
N GLU A 28 13.34 21.42 -13.31
CA GLU A 28 13.47 20.03 -13.76
C GLU A 28 14.86 19.46 -13.46
N GLU A 29 15.91 20.23 -13.74
CA GLU A 29 17.28 19.85 -13.41
C GLU A 29 17.46 19.68 -11.90
N ARG A 30 16.85 20.53 -11.07
CA ARG A 30 16.86 20.35 -9.61
C ARG A 30 16.18 19.07 -9.16
N VAL A 31 15.05 18.71 -9.78
CA VAL A 31 14.35 17.45 -9.47
C VAL A 31 15.21 16.25 -9.87
N LEU A 32 15.85 16.29 -11.04
CA LEU A 32 16.75 15.23 -11.49
C LEU A 32 18.00 15.11 -10.59
N LEU A 33 18.61 16.23 -10.20
CA LEU A 33 19.78 16.22 -9.32
C LEU A 33 19.47 15.61 -7.95
N ARG A 34 18.25 15.77 -7.44
CA ARG A 34 17.82 15.13 -6.19
C ARG A 34 17.92 13.60 -6.23
N ALA A 35 17.72 12.98 -7.40
CA ALA A 35 17.88 11.53 -7.55
C ALA A 35 19.34 11.05 -7.38
N SER A 36 20.33 11.95 -7.51
CA SER A 36 21.74 11.63 -7.25
C SER A 36 22.18 11.94 -5.82
N ASP A 37 21.32 12.49 -4.97
CA ASP A 37 21.68 12.74 -3.58
C ASP A 37 22.01 11.42 -2.87
N PRO A 38 23.04 11.35 -2.01
CA PRO A 38 23.50 10.10 -1.40
C PRO A 38 22.45 9.45 -0.49
N ASN A 39 21.49 10.23 -0.01
CA ASN A 39 20.37 9.80 0.84
C ASN A 39 19.05 9.66 0.06
N SER A 40 19.06 9.83 -1.27
CA SER A 40 17.86 9.58 -2.09
C SER A 40 17.59 8.09 -2.18
N ALA A 41 16.32 7.70 -2.21
CA ALA A 41 15.94 6.29 -2.33
C ALA A 41 16.46 5.66 -3.62
N GLU A 42 16.49 6.42 -4.71
CA GLU A 42 17.00 5.99 -6.00
C GLU A 42 18.50 5.66 -5.93
N MET A 43 19.30 6.53 -5.31
CA MET A 43 20.73 6.27 -5.09
C MET A 43 20.96 5.11 -4.13
N LEU A 44 20.19 5.02 -3.04
CA LEU A 44 20.27 3.90 -2.10
C LEU A 44 19.95 2.57 -2.79
N TYR A 45 18.92 2.55 -3.65
CA TYR A 45 18.58 1.40 -4.47
C TYR A 45 19.75 0.98 -5.39
N VAL A 46 20.31 1.93 -6.14
CA VAL A 46 21.45 1.67 -7.03
C VAL A 46 22.68 1.20 -6.25
N ARG A 47 22.96 1.82 -5.10
CA ARG A 47 24.05 1.40 -4.21
C ARG A 47 23.85 -0.03 -3.71
N ASN A 48 22.62 -0.38 -3.33
CA ASN A 48 22.28 -1.73 -2.86
C ASN A 48 22.25 -2.76 -4.01
N LEU A 49 22.08 -2.32 -5.25
CA LEU A 49 22.23 -3.16 -6.45
C LEU A 49 23.69 -3.55 -6.68
N PHE A 50 24.62 -2.59 -6.55
CA PHE A 50 26.07 -2.83 -6.74
C PHE A 50 26.77 -3.40 -5.49
N ARG A 51 26.13 -3.36 -4.32
CA ARG A 51 26.66 -3.97 -3.09
C ARG A 51 26.58 -5.50 -3.20
N SER A 52 27.73 -6.18 -3.16
CA SER A 52 27.82 -7.64 -3.23
C SER A 52 26.85 -8.32 -2.25
N ALA A 53 26.21 -9.40 -2.71
CA ALA A 53 25.18 -10.15 -1.99
C ALA A 53 25.63 -10.59 -0.58
N ASP A 54 26.93 -10.79 -0.38
CA ASP A 54 27.55 -11.21 0.88
C ASP A 54 27.44 -10.20 2.03
N LYS A 55 27.11 -8.93 1.74
CA LYS A 55 26.97 -7.87 2.76
C LYS A 55 25.52 -7.49 3.08
N ARG A 56 24.53 -8.24 2.57
CA ARG A 56 23.14 -8.05 2.98
C ARG A 56 22.98 -8.67 4.37
N PRO A 57 22.46 -7.94 5.38
CA PRO A 57 22.17 -8.54 6.67
C PRO A 57 21.16 -9.67 6.43
N ARG A 58 21.64 -10.90 6.53
CA ARG A 58 20.82 -12.11 6.47
C ARG A 58 20.01 -12.11 7.77
N SER A 59 18.73 -11.77 7.67
CA SER A 59 17.81 -11.87 8.80
C SER A 59 17.50 -13.35 9.07
N ASP A 60 18.50 -14.05 9.62
CA ASP A 60 18.44 -15.46 10.03
C ASP A 60 17.71 -15.61 11.37
N ALA A 61 16.42 -15.24 11.38
CA ALA A 61 15.53 -15.65 12.47
C ALA A 61 14.28 -16.25 11.84
N LEU A 62 14.12 -17.56 11.99
CA LEU A 62 12.95 -18.32 11.52
C LEU A 62 11.62 -17.75 12.06
N ILE A 63 11.67 -17.01 13.19
CA ILE A 63 10.54 -16.28 13.79
C ILE A 63 10.26 -14.94 13.06
N ALA A 64 11.30 -14.28 12.54
CA ALA A 64 11.19 -13.09 11.68
C ALA A 64 10.75 -13.43 10.24
N ARG A 65 10.40 -14.67 9.92
CA ARG A 65 9.83 -15.06 8.62
C ARG A 65 8.30 -14.99 8.59
N LEU A 66 7.65 -15.07 9.76
CA LEU A 66 6.19 -15.09 9.88
C LEU A 66 5.61 -13.70 10.12
N ILE A 67 6.33 -12.82 10.85
CA ILE A 67 5.81 -11.52 11.30
C ILE A 67 5.97 -10.37 10.27
N PRO A 68 7.14 -10.13 9.63
CA PRO A 68 7.26 -9.08 8.61
C PRO A 68 6.63 -9.45 7.26
N LYS A 69 6.17 -10.70 7.09
CA LYS A 69 5.31 -11.08 5.96
C LYS A 69 3.93 -10.45 6.06
N PHE A 70 3.49 -10.08 7.26
CA PHE A 70 2.11 -9.66 7.51
C PHE A 70 1.92 -8.14 7.49
N ILE A 71 2.96 -7.36 7.77
CA ILE A 71 2.85 -5.92 7.96
C ILE A 71 4.08 -5.27 7.36
N TYR A 72 3.98 -4.91 6.09
CA TYR A 72 4.83 -3.95 5.37
C TYR A 72 6.19 -3.62 6.02
N GLU A 73 7.25 -4.32 5.61
CA GLU A 73 8.63 -4.00 6.05
C GLU A 73 9.02 -2.62 5.52
N TRP A 74 9.21 -1.63 6.40
CA TRP A 74 9.65 -0.29 6.00
C TRP A 74 11.06 -0.37 5.38
N ARG A 75 11.25 0.22 4.19
CA ARG A 75 12.52 0.21 3.48
C ARG A 75 12.84 1.62 2.99
N ASP A 76 13.98 2.14 3.42
CA ASP A 76 14.49 3.46 3.02
C ASP A 76 14.76 3.61 1.52
N ASP A 77 15.07 2.49 0.85
CA ASP A 77 15.40 2.46 -0.57
C ASP A 77 14.18 2.57 -1.50
N PHE A 78 12.98 2.80 -0.96
CA PHE A 78 11.74 2.78 -1.74
C PHE A 78 10.74 3.84 -1.31
N HIS A 79 10.31 4.64 -2.28
CA HIS A 79 9.17 5.53 -2.14
C HIS A 79 8.06 5.14 -3.12
N PHE A 80 6.84 5.05 -2.61
CA PHE A 80 5.67 4.93 -3.46
C PHE A 80 5.47 6.20 -4.27
N SER A 81 4.94 6.03 -5.49
CA SER A 81 4.48 7.15 -6.29
C SER A 81 3.35 7.90 -5.57
N SER A 82 3.35 9.23 -5.66
CA SER A 82 2.31 10.08 -5.06
C SER A 82 0.91 9.68 -5.54
N ARG A 83 0.80 9.17 -6.77
CA ARG A 83 -0.44 8.62 -7.33
C ARG A 83 -0.97 7.46 -6.50
N VAL A 84 -0.12 6.52 -6.12
CA VAL A 84 -0.50 5.36 -5.28
C VAL A 84 -0.94 5.86 -3.91
N LEU A 85 -0.14 6.69 -3.25
CA LEU A 85 -0.46 7.22 -1.92
C LEU A 85 -1.79 7.98 -1.91
N CYS A 86 -2.06 8.78 -2.94
CA CYS A 86 -3.32 9.50 -3.10
C CYS A 86 -4.51 8.53 -3.19
N VAL A 87 -4.44 7.54 -4.09
CA VAL A 87 -5.51 6.54 -4.27
C VAL A 87 -5.79 5.78 -2.98
N TYR A 88 -4.76 5.34 -2.27
CA TYR A 88 -4.93 4.63 -1.00
C TYR A 88 -5.49 5.51 0.10
N SER A 89 -5.05 6.76 0.20
CA SER A 89 -5.62 7.73 1.14
C SER A 89 -7.11 7.95 0.87
N SER A 90 -7.50 8.13 -0.40
CA SER A 90 -8.90 8.26 -0.80
C SER A 90 -9.74 7.02 -0.46
N ILE A 91 -9.20 5.81 -0.67
CA ILE A 91 -9.89 4.56 -0.30
C ILE A 91 -10.07 4.46 1.21
N CYS A 92 -9.03 4.75 2.00
CA CYS A 92 -9.12 4.74 3.46
C CYS A 92 -10.16 5.73 3.99
N LEU A 93 -10.21 6.95 3.43
CA LEU A 93 -11.21 7.95 3.78
C LEU A 93 -12.62 7.48 3.41
N LEU A 94 -12.79 6.92 2.21
CA LEU A 94 -14.08 6.38 1.77
C LEU A 94 -14.57 5.25 2.70
N LEU A 95 -13.69 4.33 3.07
CA LEU A 95 -14.01 3.24 4.01
C LEU A 95 -14.43 3.78 5.37
N PHE A 96 -13.74 4.80 5.87
CA PHE A 96 -14.11 5.48 7.12
C PHE A 96 -15.50 6.11 7.05
N PHE A 97 -15.81 6.83 5.96
CA PHE A 97 -17.13 7.41 5.75
C PHE A 97 -18.24 6.36 5.66
N ILE A 98 -18.01 5.28 4.89
CA ILE A 98 -18.98 4.18 4.77
C ILE A 98 -19.20 3.52 6.12
N ALA A 99 -18.14 3.22 6.88
CA ALA A 99 -18.26 2.59 8.19
C ALA A 99 -19.08 3.46 9.17
N ILE A 100 -18.83 4.77 9.21
CA ILE A 100 -19.60 5.70 10.04
C ILE A 100 -21.05 5.77 9.59
N HIS A 101 -21.28 5.93 8.28
CA HIS A 101 -22.62 6.06 7.72
C HIS A 101 -23.47 4.83 8.01
N VAL A 102 -22.91 3.63 7.78
CA VAL A 102 -23.55 2.36 8.11
C VAL A 102 -23.87 2.30 9.61
N CYS A 103 -22.91 2.60 10.49
CA CYS A 103 -23.15 2.57 11.94
C CYS A 103 -24.26 3.54 12.38
N ILE A 104 -24.28 4.77 11.86
CA ILE A 104 -25.28 5.77 12.26
C ILE A 104 -26.67 5.39 11.74
N GLU A 105 -26.78 4.95 10.50
CA GLU A 105 -28.06 4.67 9.87
C GLU A 105 -28.68 3.36 10.34
N THR A 106 -27.89 2.28 10.48
CA THR A 106 -28.47 0.94 10.75
C THR A 106 -28.77 0.67 12.22
N ILE A 107 -28.04 1.27 13.17
CA ILE A 107 -28.25 1.07 14.61
C ILE A 107 -29.68 1.38 15.06
N PRO A 108 -30.32 2.52 14.71
CA PRO A 108 -31.69 2.81 15.13
C PRO A 108 -32.70 1.81 14.54
N TYR A 109 -32.54 1.40 13.29
CA TYR A 109 -33.38 0.37 12.67
C TYR A 109 -33.22 -0.99 13.37
N LEU A 110 -31.99 -1.35 13.76
CA LEU A 110 -31.72 -2.59 14.50
C LEU A 110 -32.42 -2.59 15.87
N HIS A 111 -32.43 -1.44 16.55
CA HIS A 111 -33.11 -1.31 17.84
C HIS A 111 -34.63 -1.42 17.70
N ALA A 112 -35.21 -0.76 16.68
CA ALA A 112 -36.64 -0.87 16.37
C ALA A 112 -37.03 -2.31 15.99
N PHE A 113 -36.19 -2.99 15.21
CA PHE A 113 -36.38 -4.38 14.82
C PHE A 113 -36.30 -5.33 16.03
N GLN A 114 -35.35 -5.11 16.95
CA GLN A 114 -35.26 -5.91 18.17
C GLN A 114 -36.52 -5.73 19.05
N GLY A 115 -37.05 -4.51 19.16
CA GLY A 115 -38.28 -4.23 19.90
C GLY A 115 -39.50 -4.96 19.33
N THR A 116 -39.68 -4.92 18.00
CA THR A 116 -40.79 -5.60 17.32
C THR A 116 -40.66 -7.13 17.39
N LEU A 117 -39.46 -7.68 17.25
CA LEU A 117 -39.21 -9.11 17.48
C LEU A 117 -39.57 -9.53 18.91
N GLN A 118 -39.21 -8.73 19.91
CA GLN A 118 -39.53 -9.03 21.30
C GLN A 118 -41.05 -9.03 21.55
N GLN A 119 -41.79 -8.08 20.97
CA GLN A 119 -43.26 -8.06 21.03
C GLN A 119 -43.88 -9.29 20.36
N PHE A 120 -43.36 -9.70 19.20
CA PHE A 120 -43.83 -10.87 18.47
C PHE A 120 -43.61 -12.18 19.25
N VAL A 121 -42.42 -12.35 19.85
CA VAL A 121 -42.09 -13.50 20.69
C VAL A 121 -42.99 -13.57 21.93
N GLN A 122 -43.29 -12.42 22.55
CA GLN A 122 -44.21 -12.35 23.67
C GLN A 122 -45.63 -12.77 23.28
N HIS A 123 -46.12 -12.34 22.10
CA HIS A 123 -47.45 -12.72 21.60
C HIS A 123 -47.58 -14.21 21.27
N ILE A 124 -46.55 -14.83 20.68
CA ILE A 124 -46.54 -16.29 20.45
C ILE A 124 -46.55 -17.03 21.79
N SER A 125 -45.77 -16.56 22.75
CA SER A 125 -45.67 -17.19 24.07
C SER A 125 -46.97 -17.09 24.88
N SER A 126 -47.70 -15.98 24.77
CA SER A 126 -49.01 -15.82 25.41
C SER A 126 -50.10 -16.64 24.72
N SER A 127 -50.09 -16.71 23.38
CA SER A 127 -51.04 -17.52 22.61
C SER A 127 -50.91 -19.02 22.91
N ASN A 128 -49.67 -19.53 23.04
CA ASN A 128 -49.43 -20.93 23.40
C ASN A 128 -49.86 -21.28 24.84
N LYS A 129 -49.83 -20.32 25.77
CA LYS A 129 -50.31 -20.54 27.15
C LYS A 129 -51.83 -20.68 27.27
N VAL A 130 -52.59 -20.06 26.37
CA VAL A 130 -54.07 -20.15 26.37
C VAL A 130 -54.57 -21.51 25.87
N HIS A 131 -53.76 -22.24 25.09
CA HIS A 131 -54.11 -23.57 24.57
C HIS A 131 -53.62 -24.73 25.46
N GLY A 132 -52.81 -24.45 26.49
CA GLY A 132 -52.35 -25.43 27.48
C GLY A 132 -53.25 -25.45 28.71
N ASN A 133 -54.10 -26.47 28.82
CA ASN A 133 -55.03 -26.66 29.93
C ASN A 133 -54.32 -26.63 31.31
N THR A 134 -55.06 -26.07 32.26
CA THR A 134 -54.90 -26.14 33.72
C THR A 134 -54.40 -27.51 34.15
N ASN A 135 -53.15 -27.58 34.61
CA ASN A 135 -52.80 -28.04 35.96
C ASN A 135 -51.27 -28.12 36.11
N GLU A 136 -50.78 -27.36 37.09
CA GLU A 136 -49.60 -27.61 37.92
C GLU A 136 -48.41 -28.36 37.29
N VAL A 137 -47.47 -27.61 36.70
CA VAL A 137 -46.04 -27.88 36.89
C VAL A 137 -45.30 -26.55 36.99
N LYS A 138 -44.83 -26.24 38.20
CA LYS A 138 -43.68 -25.34 38.43
C LYS A 138 -42.49 -25.95 37.69
N GLU A 139 -41.95 -25.24 36.71
CA GLU A 139 -40.52 -25.09 36.44
C GLU A 139 -40.32 -24.62 34.99
N GLN A 140 -39.46 -23.61 34.85
CA GLN A 140 -38.87 -23.21 33.57
C GLN A 140 -39.86 -22.76 32.49
N THR A 141 -40.54 -21.64 32.73
CA THR A 141 -40.67 -20.65 31.65
C THR A 141 -39.27 -20.24 31.23
N SER A 142 -38.67 -20.98 30.29
CA SER A 142 -37.49 -20.54 29.55
C SER A 142 -37.90 -19.29 28.78
N LEU A 143 -37.79 -18.16 29.47
CA LEU A 143 -38.01 -16.82 28.94
C LEU A 143 -36.97 -16.67 27.83
N PHE A 144 -37.40 -16.88 26.58
CA PHE A 144 -36.52 -16.73 25.43
C PHE A 144 -36.18 -15.25 25.31
N ILE A 145 -35.11 -14.84 25.98
CA ILE A 145 -34.58 -13.49 25.92
C ILE A 145 -33.91 -13.38 24.56
N VAL A 146 -34.54 -12.62 23.65
CA VAL A 146 -33.94 -12.30 22.36
C VAL A 146 -32.57 -11.64 22.61
N PRO A 147 -31.46 -12.20 22.09
CA PRO A 147 -30.14 -11.63 22.30
C PRO A 147 -30.05 -10.24 21.66
N GLN A 148 -29.27 -9.34 22.27
CA GLN A 148 -29.07 -7.99 21.74
C GLN A 148 -28.34 -8.03 20.39
N LEU A 149 -29.04 -7.74 19.29
CA LEU A 149 -28.51 -7.81 17.92
C LEU A 149 -27.47 -6.72 17.60
N VAL A 150 -27.45 -5.63 18.38
CA VAL A 150 -26.56 -4.49 18.16
C VAL A 150 -25.08 -4.87 18.34
N ARG A 151 -24.77 -5.68 19.36
CA ARG A 151 -23.39 -6.09 19.67
C ARG A 151 -22.74 -6.90 18.54
N PRO A 152 -23.35 -8.00 18.02
CA PRO A 152 -22.76 -8.75 16.92
C PRO A 152 -22.67 -7.93 15.64
N PHE A 153 -23.57 -6.98 15.40
CA PHE A 153 -23.49 -6.08 14.24
C PHE A 153 -22.24 -5.19 14.30
N ILE A 154 -21.99 -4.52 15.43
CA ILE A 154 -20.79 -3.67 15.61
C ILE A 154 -19.52 -4.51 15.46
N LEU A 155 -19.49 -5.73 16.01
CA LEU A 155 -18.36 -6.65 15.83
C LEU A 155 -18.16 -7.04 14.36
N ALA A 156 -19.23 -7.29 13.60
CA ALA A 156 -19.16 -7.60 12.18
C ALA A 156 -18.59 -6.41 11.38
N VAL A 157 -19.03 -5.18 11.66
CA VAL A 157 -18.50 -3.98 11.01
C VAL A 157 -17.03 -3.76 11.36
N ALA A 158 -16.65 -3.91 12.64
CA ALA A 158 -15.27 -3.75 13.07
C ALA A 158 -14.35 -4.81 12.43
N THR A 159 -14.77 -6.07 12.41
CA THR A 159 -13.98 -7.17 11.82
C THR A 159 -13.82 -7.01 10.32
N THR A 160 -14.88 -6.64 9.59
CA THR A 160 -14.79 -6.36 8.15
C THR A 160 -13.88 -5.17 7.85
N ALA A 161 -13.95 -4.09 8.63
CA ALA A 161 -13.02 -2.96 8.50
C ALA A 161 -11.55 -3.38 8.70
N ILE A 162 -11.27 -4.20 9.73
CA ILE A 162 -9.92 -4.73 9.99
C ILE A 162 -9.44 -5.58 8.81
N ILE A 163 -10.27 -6.48 8.29
CA ILE A 163 -9.93 -7.33 7.15
C ILE A 163 -9.59 -6.49 5.92
N ILE A 164 -10.40 -5.46 5.63
CA ILE A 164 -10.17 -4.57 4.48
C ILE A 164 -8.85 -3.80 4.65
N ILE A 165 -8.56 -3.27 5.84
CA ILE A 165 -7.29 -2.58 6.12
C ILE A 165 -6.10 -3.52 5.90
N ILE A 166 -6.17 -4.75 6.42
CA ILE A 166 -5.12 -5.76 6.22
C ILE A 166 -4.95 -6.06 4.72
N HIS A 167 -6.06 -6.19 3.98
CA HIS A 167 -6.01 -6.44 2.53
C HIS A 167 -5.36 -5.28 1.76
N LEU A 168 -5.65 -4.03 2.13
CA LEU A 168 -5.01 -2.85 1.53
C LEU A 168 -3.51 -2.81 1.81
N LEU A 169 -3.09 -3.16 3.03
CA LEU A 169 -1.67 -3.26 3.38
C LEU A 169 -0.96 -4.37 2.59
N ALA A 170 -1.60 -5.52 2.43
CA ALA A 170 -1.10 -6.62 1.61
C ALA A 170 -0.97 -6.20 0.13
N LEU A 171 -1.96 -5.48 -0.40
CA LEU A 171 -1.93 -4.95 -1.76
C LEU A 171 -0.78 -3.95 -1.95
N LEU A 172 -0.53 -3.04 -1.00
CA LEU A 172 0.65 -2.14 -1.05
C LEU A 172 1.97 -2.91 -1.10
N ALA A 173 2.10 -3.96 -0.28
CA ALA A 173 3.29 -4.80 -0.26
C ALA A 173 3.48 -5.53 -1.62
N ASN A 174 2.40 -6.00 -2.22
CA ASN A 174 2.42 -6.63 -3.55
C ASN A 174 2.78 -5.63 -4.64
N ILE A 175 2.18 -4.43 -4.66
CA ILE A 175 2.53 -3.36 -5.61
C ILE A 175 4.04 -3.08 -5.58
N ARG A 176 4.60 -2.96 -4.38
CA ARG A 176 6.04 -2.75 -4.22
C ARG A 176 6.87 -3.90 -4.79
N ARG A 177 6.50 -5.14 -4.48
CA ARG A 177 7.19 -6.33 -5.00
C ARG A 177 7.15 -6.38 -6.52
N ASN A 178 5.97 -6.14 -7.10
CA ASN A 178 5.74 -6.17 -8.54
C ASN A 178 6.52 -5.05 -9.24
N LEU A 179 6.58 -3.85 -8.65
CA LEU A 179 7.36 -2.74 -9.18
C LEU A 179 8.88 -3.05 -9.18
N PHE A 180 9.40 -3.65 -8.10
CA PHE A 180 10.81 -4.06 -8.05
C PHE A 180 11.17 -5.14 -9.06
N GLN A 181 10.28 -6.10 -9.30
CA GLN A 181 10.50 -7.10 -10.34
C GLN A 181 10.50 -6.47 -11.74
N SER A 182 9.57 -5.53 -11.97
CA SER A 182 9.54 -4.75 -13.20
C SER A 182 10.85 -3.98 -13.43
N PHE A 183 11.43 -3.36 -12.38
CA PHE A 183 12.73 -2.69 -12.47
C PHE A 183 13.90 -3.63 -12.78
N ARG A 184 13.79 -4.92 -12.44
CA ARG A 184 14.82 -5.92 -12.80
C ARG A 184 14.66 -6.46 -14.21
N GLY A 185 13.51 -6.22 -14.84
CA GLY A 185 13.12 -6.89 -16.08
C GLY A 185 12.65 -8.34 -15.86
N ASP A 186 12.55 -8.78 -14.60
CA ASP A 186 12.00 -10.08 -14.23
C ASP A 186 10.48 -10.03 -14.45
N CYS A 187 10.01 -10.61 -15.56
CA CYS A 187 8.60 -10.51 -16.00
C CYS A 187 7.75 -11.70 -15.54
N CYS A 188 8.14 -12.36 -14.45
CA CYS A 188 7.51 -13.61 -14.02
C CYS A 188 6.14 -13.44 -13.36
N GLU A 189 5.80 -12.22 -12.90
CA GLU A 189 4.52 -11.92 -12.23
C GLU A 189 3.64 -10.97 -13.06
N ILE A 190 4.22 -10.02 -13.81
CA ILE A 190 3.42 -9.04 -14.59
C ILE A 190 3.33 -9.48 -16.05
N PRO A 191 2.11 -9.69 -16.60
CA PRO A 191 1.95 -10.00 -18.01
C PRO A 191 2.49 -8.86 -18.87
N ARG A 192 3.39 -9.20 -19.81
CA ARG A 192 3.86 -8.25 -20.82
C ARG A 192 2.69 -7.88 -21.73
N ARG A 193 2.71 -6.65 -22.24
CA ARG A 193 1.91 -6.23 -23.40
C ARG A 193 2.44 -6.92 -24.67
N GLN A 194 2.46 -8.25 -24.70
CA GLN A 194 2.81 -9.00 -25.89
C GLN A 194 1.61 -9.06 -26.82
N ARG A 195 1.82 -8.60 -28.06
CA ARG A 195 0.79 -8.53 -29.10
C ARG A 195 0.45 -9.89 -29.73
N SER A 196 1.02 -11.01 -29.29
CA SER A 196 0.94 -12.26 -30.08
C SER A 196 1.20 -13.61 -29.39
N LYS A 197 1.71 -13.74 -28.16
CA LYS A 197 2.02 -15.08 -27.62
C LYS A 197 1.53 -15.28 -26.19
N TYR A 198 0.67 -16.28 -26.04
CA TYR A 198 0.23 -16.85 -24.78
C TYR A 198 1.46 -17.38 -24.03
N VAL A 199 1.98 -16.63 -23.07
CA VAL A 199 2.95 -17.16 -22.12
C VAL A 199 2.46 -16.90 -20.70
N SER A 200 2.34 -18.02 -20.01
CA SER A 200 1.99 -18.24 -18.62
C SER A 200 2.97 -17.54 -17.67
N TYR A 201 2.51 -16.54 -16.92
CA TYR A 201 3.18 -16.02 -15.71
C TYR A 201 2.16 -15.83 -14.55
N ALA A 202 2.63 -15.87 -13.31
CA ALA A 202 1.83 -16.15 -12.11
C ALA A 202 1.76 -14.95 -11.16
N THR A 203 0.56 -14.67 -10.62
CA THR A 203 0.18 -13.72 -9.54
C THR A 203 0.19 -12.23 -9.92
N ASP A 204 -0.83 -11.38 -9.68
CA ASP A 204 -1.81 -11.34 -8.58
C ASP A 204 -3.28 -11.11 -9.02
N TYR A 205 -4.12 -12.09 -8.68
CA TYR A 205 -5.59 -12.13 -8.55
C TYR A 205 -6.45 -11.20 -9.43
N SER A 206 -6.70 -11.64 -10.66
CA SER A 206 -8.06 -11.46 -11.19
C SER A 206 -8.99 -12.49 -10.52
N PRO A 207 -10.18 -12.11 -10.05
CA PRO A 207 -11.19 -13.07 -9.60
C PRO A 207 -11.65 -13.97 -10.76
N LEU A 208 -11.44 -13.52 -12.00
CA LEU A 208 -11.71 -14.26 -13.22
C LEU A 208 -10.42 -15.03 -13.56
N GLY A 209 -10.38 -16.32 -13.23
CA GLY A 209 -9.18 -17.15 -13.37
C GLY A 209 -8.43 -16.96 -14.70
N ARG A 210 -7.11 -17.20 -14.67
CA ARG A 210 -6.07 -16.93 -15.69
C ARG A 210 -6.47 -16.63 -17.14
N GLN A 211 -7.34 -17.42 -17.75
CA GLN A 211 -7.75 -17.22 -19.14
C GLN A 211 -8.61 -15.95 -19.32
N LEU A 212 -9.25 -15.49 -18.25
CA LEU A 212 -10.17 -14.35 -18.24
C LEU A 212 -9.57 -13.08 -17.62
N GLU A 213 -8.30 -13.09 -17.20
CA GLU A 213 -7.59 -11.90 -16.70
C GLU A 213 -7.63 -10.73 -17.68
N SER A 214 -7.68 -11.02 -18.99
CA SER A 214 -7.78 -10.01 -20.04
C SER A 214 -9.14 -9.29 -20.10
N PHE A 215 -10.19 -9.90 -19.54
CA PHE A 215 -11.52 -9.31 -19.42
C PHE A 215 -11.67 -8.46 -18.15
N ASP A 216 -10.76 -8.60 -17.19
CA ASP A 216 -10.75 -7.78 -15.98
C ASP A 216 -10.12 -6.40 -16.28
N ALA A 217 -10.99 -5.41 -16.43
CA ALA A 217 -10.59 -4.02 -16.65
C ALA A 217 -9.72 -3.46 -15.52
N GLY A 218 -9.95 -3.89 -14.27
CA GLY A 218 -9.18 -3.45 -13.10
C GLY A 218 -7.74 -3.96 -13.17
N PHE A 219 -7.58 -5.25 -13.43
CA PHE A 219 -6.27 -5.86 -13.60
C PHE A 219 -5.49 -5.28 -14.79
N LYS A 220 -6.16 -5.03 -15.92
CA LYS A 220 -5.57 -4.38 -17.10
C LYS A 220 -5.09 -2.96 -16.81
N ALA A 221 -5.90 -2.17 -16.09
CA ALA A 221 -5.52 -0.83 -15.66
C ALA A 221 -4.31 -0.86 -14.71
N TYR A 222 -4.30 -1.80 -13.77
CA TYR A 222 -3.19 -2.03 -12.85
C TYR A 222 -1.88 -2.37 -13.59
N CYS A 223 -1.91 -3.30 -14.54
CA CYS A 223 -0.74 -3.63 -15.35
C CYS A 223 -0.22 -2.41 -16.12
N GLY A 224 -1.13 -1.65 -16.75
CA GLY A 224 -0.79 -0.41 -17.45
C GLY A 224 -0.14 0.62 -16.52
N PHE A 225 -0.64 0.74 -15.29
CA PHE A 225 -0.06 1.59 -14.26
C PHE A 225 1.37 1.17 -13.91
N ILE A 226 1.63 -0.12 -13.64
CA ILE A 226 2.98 -0.59 -13.29
C ILE A 226 3.97 -0.36 -14.44
N HIS A 227 3.60 -0.67 -15.68
CA HIS A 227 4.45 -0.42 -16.85
C HIS A 227 4.78 1.06 -17.02
N THR A 228 3.79 1.94 -16.81
CA THR A 228 3.97 3.39 -16.91
C THR A 228 4.88 3.91 -15.79
N GLU A 229 4.69 3.46 -14.54
CA GLU A 229 5.57 3.81 -13.42
C GLU A 229 7.00 3.31 -13.65
N CYS A 230 7.16 2.08 -14.16
CA CYS A 230 8.47 1.52 -14.47
C CYS A 230 9.20 2.34 -15.54
N ALA A 231 8.49 2.78 -16.59
CA ALA A 231 9.07 3.56 -17.67
C ALA A 231 9.53 4.96 -17.22
N HIS A 232 8.74 5.63 -16.37
CA HIS A 232 9.03 7.01 -15.96
C HIS A 232 9.90 7.13 -14.72
N ARG A 233 9.89 6.13 -13.82
CA ARG A 233 10.55 6.21 -12.51
C ARG A 233 11.58 5.10 -12.28
N HIS A 234 12.21 4.62 -13.35
CA HIS A 234 13.26 3.62 -13.21
C HIS A 234 14.47 4.19 -12.42
N PRO A 235 14.78 3.68 -11.22
CA PRO A 235 15.75 4.32 -10.32
C PRO A 235 17.15 4.40 -10.93
N VAL A 236 17.57 3.36 -11.67
CA VAL A 236 18.87 3.35 -12.35
C VAL A 236 18.97 4.43 -13.43
N MET A 237 17.88 4.66 -14.19
CA MET A 237 17.88 5.65 -15.26
C MET A 237 17.88 7.07 -14.71
N LEU A 238 17.14 7.31 -13.62
CA LEU A 238 17.13 8.60 -12.95
C LEU A 238 18.50 8.96 -12.38
N VAL A 239 19.15 8.04 -11.68
CA VAL A 239 20.52 8.24 -11.15
C VAL A 239 21.52 8.46 -12.28
N PHE A 240 21.43 7.67 -13.36
CA PHE A 240 22.31 7.82 -14.52
C PHE A 240 22.15 9.18 -15.21
N ALA A 241 20.92 9.60 -15.50
CA ALA A 241 20.63 10.89 -16.12
C ALA A 241 21.10 12.05 -15.22
N SER A 242 20.89 11.93 -13.91
CA SER A 242 21.35 12.89 -12.91
C SER A 242 22.86 13.04 -12.88
N HIS A 243 23.60 11.93 -12.93
CA HIS A 243 25.05 11.95 -13.04
C HIS A 243 25.54 12.55 -14.36
N LEU A 244 24.94 12.21 -15.50
CA LEU A 244 25.29 12.80 -16.79
C LEU A 244 25.10 14.32 -16.78
N LEU A 245 23.95 14.80 -16.28
CA LEU A 245 23.65 16.22 -16.16
C LEU A 245 24.67 16.93 -15.27
N SER A 246 25.00 16.34 -14.11
CA SER A 246 26.02 16.86 -13.20
C SER A 246 27.39 16.99 -13.90
N GLN A 247 27.81 15.98 -14.66
CA GLN A 247 29.08 16.01 -15.41
C GLN A 247 29.10 17.08 -16.51
N VAL A 248 28.01 17.22 -17.27
CA VAL A 248 27.90 18.24 -18.33
C VAL A 248 27.99 19.65 -17.75
N LYS A 249 27.27 19.92 -16.67
CA LYS A 249 27.26 21.23 -16.02
C LYS A 249 28.60 21.53 -15.35
N LEU A 250 29.26 20.53 -14.75
CA LEU A 250 30.61 20.69 -14.20
C LEU A 250 31.62 21.08 -15.28
N LYS A 251 31.51 20.51 -16.49
CA LYS A 251 32.37 20.92 -17.62
C LYS A 251 32.11 22.36 -18.05
N GLN A 252 30.84 22.78 -18.13
CA GLN A 252 30.47 24.16 -18.47
C GLN A 252 30.96 25.19 -17.44
N ALA A 253 31.10 24.82 -16.17
CA ALA A 253 31.58 25.71 -15.12
C ALA A 253 33.13 25.82 -15.03
N VAL A 254 33.85 24.97 -15.75
CA VAL A 254 35.32 24.88 -15.76
C VAL A 254 35.93 25.40 -17.06
N GLY A 255 35.24 25.20 -18.20
CA GLY A 255 35.59 25.83 -19.48
C GLY A 255 35.22 27.30 -19.50
#